data_AF-A0A7Y7WKI5-F1
#
_entry.id   AF-A0A7Y7WKI5-F1
#
_cell.length_a   1.000
_cell.length_b   1.000
_cell.length_c   1.000
_cell.angle_alpha   90.00
_cell.angle_beta   90.00
_cell.angle_gamma   90.00
#
_symmetry.space_group_name_H-M   'P 1'
#
loop_
_entity.id
_entity.type
_entity.pdbx_description
1 polymer ?
#
loop_
_entity_poly.entity_id
_entity_poly.type
_entity_poly.pdbx_seq_one_letter_code
_entity_poly.pdbx_strand_id
1 'polypeptide(L)'
;MAIFWSEEIDEVLGVGDSLEPIGVRNWALTAAQAIEAIARLSSAGVAVLGGDVYSLESGCIEQNYDSWFCNRNNCESEADFVIRSALKAKGYIERYDVLNGGVFFALVPRV
;
A
#
# COMPACT_ATOMS: atom_id res chain seq x y z
N MET A 1 18.79 -0.15 9.50
CA MET A 1 17.62 -0.17 8.59
C MET A 1 17.05 1.23 8.58
N ALA A 2 16.78 1.82 7.42
CA ALA A 2 16.11 3.12 7.39
C ALA A 2 14.64 2.93 7.77
N ILE A 3 14.12 3.75 8.68
CA ILE A 3 12.70 3.76 9.04
C ILE A 3 11.99 4.72 8.08
N PHE A 4 10.96 4.24 7.38
CA PHE A 4 10.15 5.01 6.44
C PHE A 4 8.87 5.53 7.10
N TRP A 5 8.13 4.66 7.80
CA TRP A 5 6.89 5.04 8.50
C TRP A 5 7.02 4.89 10.01
N SER A 6 7.26 3.66 10.48
CA SER A 6 7.57 3.29 11.87
C SER A 6 8.18 1.88 11.87
N GLU A 7 8.81 1.45 12.97
CA GLU A 7 9.35 0.08 13.04
C GLU A 7 8.26 -0.98 12.77
N GLU A 8 7.08 -0.81 13.38
CA GLU A 8 5.97 -1.76 13.26
C GLU A 8 5.35 -1.78 11.86
N ILE A 9 5.22 -0.62 11.21
CA ILE A 9 4.67 -0.51 9.86
C ILE A 9 5.68 -1.04 8.84
N ASP A 10 6.96 -0.71 9.00
CA ASP A 10 8.01 -1.12 8.10
C ASP A 10 8.26 -2.64 8.16
N GLU A 11 8.03 -3.28 9.32
CA GLU A 11 8.00 -4.75 9.44
C GLU A 11 6.87 -5.41 8.63
N VAL A 12 5.78 -4.68 8.36
CA VAL A 12 4.66 -5.16 7.53
C VAL A 12 4.93 -4.91 6.06
N LEU A 13 5.38 -3.70 5.70
CA LEU A 13 5.57 -3.27 4.31
C LEU A 13 6.91 -3.71 3.72
N GLY A 14 7.93 -3.94 4.54
CA GLY A 14 9.29 -4.29 4.13
C GLY A 14 9.46 -5.65 3.45
N VAL A 15 8.37 -6.41 3.26
CA VAL A 15 8.36 -7.65 2.48
C VAL A 15 8.45 -7.42 0.96
N GLY A 16 8.18 -6.18 0.51
CA GLY A 16 8.28 -5.78 -0.89
C GLY A 16 9.67 -5.32 -1.30
N ASP A 17 9.82 -4.99 -2.58
CA ASP A 17 11.06 -4.45 -3.12
C ASP A 17 11.18 -2.96 -2.77
N SER A 18 12.36 -2.51 -2.32
CA SER A 18 12.57 -1.10 -1.99
C SER A 18 12.45 -0.22 -3.24
N LEU A 19 11.68 0.87 -3.13
CA LEU A 19 11.57 1.90 -4.17
C LEU A 19 12.60 3.03 -3.98
N GLU A 20 13.49 2.94 -2.99
CA GLU A 20 14.56 3.93 -2.79
C GLU A 20 15.45 4.14 -4.03
N PRO A 21 15.78 3.10 -4.84
CA PRO A 21 16.58 3.28 -6.06
C PRO A 21 15.96 4.24 -7.08
N ILE A 22 14.62 4.43 -7.04
CA ILE A 22 13.90 5.38 -7.87
C ILE A 22 13.47 6.65 -7.11
N GLY A 23 14.01 6.86 -5.90
CA GLY A 23 13.79 8.07 -5.10
C GLY A 23 12.53 8.07 -4.24
N VAL A 24 11.86 6.92 -4.07
CA VAL A 24 10.63 6.81 -3.28
C VAL A 24 10.91 6.05 -1.98
N ARG A 25 10.52 6.64 -0.84
CA ARG A 25 10.69 6.02 0.50
C ARG A 25 9.52 5.09 0.83
N ASN A 26 9.37 4.01 0.07
CA ASN A 26 8.33 3.00 0.27
C ASN A 26 8.76 1.67 -0.38
N TRP A 27 7.88 0.66 -0.33
CA TRP A 27 8.10 -0.64 -0.96
C TRP A 27 7.08 -0.92 -2.07
N ALA A 28 7.54 -1.56 -3.14
CA ALA A 28 6.71 -2.15 -4.19
C ALA A 28 6.25 -3.53 -3.73
N LEU A 29 4.96 -3.67 -3.48
CA LEU A 29 4.33 -4.93 -3.08
C LEU A 29 3.61 -5.55 -4.28
N THR A 30 3.77 -6.85 -4.47
CA THR A 30 2.85 -7.61 -5.33
C THR A 30 1.42 -7.52 -4.76
N ALA A 31 0.41 -7.78 -5.59
CA ALA A 31 -0.99 -7.78 -5.14
C ALA A 31 -1.23 -8.67 -3.90
N ALA A 32 -0.61 -9.86 -3.87
CA ALA A 32 -0.72 -10.77 -2.73
C ALA A 32 -0.08 -10.21 -1.45
N GLN A 33 1.13 -9.65 -1.56
CA GLN A 33 1.81 -9.00 -0.43
C GLN A 33 1.03 -7.78 0.06
N ALA A 34 0.48 -6.97 -0.84
CA ALA A 34 -0.30 -5.78 -0.50
C ALA A 34 -1.58 -6.15 0.25
N ILE A 35 -2.31 -7.18 -0.19
CA ILE A 35 -3.52 -7.66 0.50
C ILE A 35 -3.20 -8.18 1.90
N GLU A 36 -2.12 -8.94 2.06
CA GLU A 36 -1.67 -9.42 3.37
C GLU A 36 -1.22 -8.26 4.28
N ALA A 37 -0.45 -7.32 3.74
CA ALA A 37 -0.02 -6.12 4.46
C ALA A 37 -1.22 -5.29 4.94
N ILE A 38 -2.24 -5.09 4.10
CA ILE A 38 -3.48 -4.40 4.48
C ILE A 38 -4.18 -5.11 5.65
N ALA A 39 -4.25 -6.44 5.63
CA ALA A 39 -4.85 -7.21 6.72
C ALA A 39 -4.07 -7.05 8.04
N ARG A 40 -2.73 -7.10 7.98
CA ARG A 40 -1.85 -6.90 9.15
C ARG A 40 -1.95 -5.47 9.70
N LEU A 41 -1.91 -4.46 8.84
CA LEU A 41 -2.08 -3.04 9.24
C LEU A 41 -3.44 -2.81 9.89
N SER A 42 -4.53 -3.31 9.28
CA SER A 42 -5.87 -3.19 9.85
C SER A 42 -5.98 -3.87 11.21
N SER A 43 -5.34 -5.04 11.39
CA SER A 43 -5.33 -5.77 12.67
C SER A 43 -4.54 -5.03 13.75
N ALA A 44 -3.54 -4.23 13.35
CA ALA A 44 -2.79 -3.34 14.23
C ALA A 44 -3.49 -1.98 14.49
N GLY A 45 -4.69 -1.76 13.93
CA GLY A 45 -5.40 -0.49 14.07
C GLY A 45 -4.86 0.64 13.18
N VAL A 46 -4.06 0.31 12.16
CA VAL A 46 -3.46 1.27 11.22
C VAL A 46 -4.35 1.41 9.99
N ALA A 47 -4.83 2.63 9.72
CA ALA A 47 -5.62 2.93 8.53
C ALA A 47 -4.74 3.07 7.29
N VAL A 48 -5.28 2.73 6.11
CA VAL A 48 -4.60 2.87 4.81
C VAL A 48 -5.17 4.09 4.08
N LEU A 49 -4.43 5.20 4.08
CA LEU A 49 -4.85 6.47 3.49
C LEU A 49 -4.89 6.43 1.96
N GLY A 50 -4.20 5.48 1.34
CA GLY A 50 -4.12 5.39 -0.11
C GLY A 50 -2.99 4.47 -0.55
N GLY A 51 -2.61 4.64 -1.80
CA GLY A 51 -1.44 4.01 -2.37
C GLY A 51 -1.23 4.40 -3.82
N ASP A 52 -0.01 4.15 -4.27
CA ASP A 52 0.46 4.41 -5.62
C ASP A 52 0.69 3.07 -6.34
N VAL A 53 0.47 3.06 -7.65
CA VAL A 53 0.68 1.89 -8.48
C VAL A 53 1.94 2.06 -9.34
N TYR A 54 2.67 0.96 -9.49
CA TYR A 54 3.90 0.90 -10.25
C TYR A 54 3.81 -0.23 -11.28
N SER A 55 4.46 -0.04 -12.42
CA SER A 55 4.63 -1.03 -13.48
C SER A 55 6.06 -1.53 -13.56
N LEU A 56 6.25 -2.78 -13.96
CA LEU A 56 7.55 -3.31 -14.38
C LEU A 56 7.71 -3.06 -15.88
N GLU A 57 8.51 -2.06 -16.25
CA GLU A 57 8.78 -1.69 -17.64
C GLU A 57 10.25 -1.89 -17.94
N SER A 58 10.56 -2.69 -18.98
CA SER A 58 11.94 -2.98 -19.40
C SER A 58 12.87 -3.48 -18.28
N GLY A 59 12.31 -4.13 -17.25
CA GLY A 59 13.06 -4.64 -16.09
C GLY A 59 13.27 -3.63 -14.96
N CYS A 60 12.69 -2.43 -15.06
CA CYS A 60 12.71 -1.39 -14.04
C CYS A 60 11.30 -1.14 -13.48
N ILE A 61 11.20 -0.87 -12.17
CA ILE A 61 9.94 -0.47 -11.55
C ILE A 61 9.76 1.03 -11.81
N GLU A 62 8.64 1.40 -12.44
CA GLU A 62 8.29 2.77 -12.79
C GLU A 62 6.91 3.14 -12.28
N GLN A 63 6.68 4.43 -12.03
CA GLN A 63 5.34 4.91 -11.68
C GLN A 63 4.42 4.80 -12.91
N ASN A 64 3.25 4.20 -12.72
CA ASN A 64 2.23 4.19 -13.77
C ASN A 64 1.23 5.36 -13.64
N TYR A 65 1.46 6.24 -12.65
CA TYR A 65 0.65 7.42 -12.31
C TYR A 65 -0.79 7.13 -11.86
N ASP A 66 -1.11 5.89 -11.57
CA ASP A 66 -2.39 5.49 -10.99
C ASP A 66 -2.28 5.40 -9.46
N SER A 67 -3.35 5.79 -8.78
CA SER A 67 -3.37 5.86 -7.32
C SER A 67 -4.79 5.87 -6.77
N TRP A 68 -4.91 5.57 -5.48
CA TRP A 68 -6.17 5.73 -4.74
C TRP A 68 -5.92 6.45 -3.43
N PHE A 69 -6.99 7.04 -2.90
CA PHE A 69 -6.97 7.66 -1.58
C PHE A 69 -8.23 7.34 -0.79
N CYS A 70 -8.13 7.41 0.53
CA CYS A 70 -9.20 7.15 1.48
C CYS A 70 -9.09 8.13 2.66
N ASN A 71 -9.88 9.20 2.61
CA ASN A 71 -10.00 10.12 3.73
C ASN A 71 -11.02 9.60 4.75
N ARG A 72 -10.80 9.93 6.03
CA ARG A 72 -11.76 9.68 7.11
C ARG A 72 -13.03 10.50 6.87
N ASN A 73 -14.19 9.90 7.05
CA ASN A 73 -15.46 10.60 6.90
C ASN A 73 -15.76 11.43 8.15
N ASN A 74 -16.56 12.49 7.98
CA ASN A 74 -17.07 13.25 9.12
C ASN A 74 -17.92 12.32 10.00
N CYS A 75 -17.64 12.31 11.31
CA CYS A 75 -18.30 11.47 12.33
C CYS A 75 -18.00 9.95 12.29
N GLU A 76 -17.09 9.48 11.43
CA GLU A 76 -16.64 8.09 11.45
C GLU A 76 -15.70 7.83 12.64
N SER A 77 -15.86 6.71 13.36
CA SER A 77 -14.92 6.35 14.43
C SER A 77 -13.55 5.98 13.85
N GLU A 78 -12.49 6.03 14.66
CA GLU A 78 -11.17 5.59 14.19
C GLU A 78 -11.18 4.10 13.79
N ALA A 79 -11.89 3.25 14.55
CA ALA A 79 -12.01 1.83 14.23
C ALA A 79 -12.75 1.58 12.91
N ASP A 80 -13.87 2.28 12.67
CA ASP A 80 -14.61 2.17 11.40
C ASP A 80 -13.75 2.66 10.23
N PHE A 81 -12.96 3.72 10.43
CA PHE A 81 -12.08 4.24 9.41
C PHE A 81 -10.97 3.25 9.04
N VAL A 82 -10.34 2.59 10.03
CA VAL A 82 -9.35 1.53 9.80
C VAL A 82 -9.97 0.44 8.92
N ILE A 83 -11.14 -0.09 9.29
CA ILE A 83 -11.81 -1.16 8.55
C ILE A 83 -12.17 -0.72 7.14
N ARG A 84 -12.81 0.46 6.98
CA ARG A 84 -13.25 0.96 5.68
C ARG A 84 -12.08 1.26 4.75
N SER A 85 -11.01 1.84 5.29
CA SER A 85 -9.79 2.15 4.53
C SER A 85 -9.11 0.87 4.02
N ALA A 86 -9.01 -0.16 4.86
CA ALA A 86 -8.49 -1.47 4.49
C ALA A 86 -9.35 -2.14 3.40
N LEU A 87 -10.69 -2.14 3.56
CA LEU A 87 -11.61 -2.69 2.55
C LEU A 87 -11.50 -1.96 1.22
N LYS A 88 -11.38 -0.62 1.25
CA LYS A 88 -11.21 0.19 0.02
C LYS A 88 -9.89 -0.13 -0.68
N ALA A 89 -8.79 -0.20 0.06
CA ALA A 89 -7.47 -0.51 -0.49
C ALA A 89 -7.44 -1.93 -1.09
N LYS A 90 -7.93 -2.92 -0.34
CA LYS A 90 -8.04 -4.31 -0.82
C LYS A 90 -8.89 -4.39 -2.09
N GLY A 91 -10.08 -3.78 -2.07
CA GLY A 91 -10.97 -3.79 -3.22
C GLY A 91 -10.41 -3.01 -4.43
N TYR A 92 -9.52 -2.04 -4.23
CA TYR A 92 -8.81 -1.40 -5.34
C TYR A 92 -7.81 -2.38 -5.98
N ILE A 93 -6.95 -3.01 -5.16
CA ILE A 93 -5.95 -3.98 -5.62
C ILE A 93 -6.60 -5.17 -6.32
N GLU A 94 -7.69 -5.72 -5.77
CA GLU A 94 -8.41 -6.87 -6.36
C GLU A 94 -9.07 -6.55 -7.70
N ARG A 95 -9.44 -5.28 -7.94
CA ARG A 95 -10.00 -4.82 -9.21
C ARG A 95 -8.94 -4.37 -10.21
N TYR A 96 -7.71 -4.17 -9.76
CA TYR A 96 -6.63 -3.77 -10.63
C TYR A 96 -6.25 -4.93 -11.52
N ASP A 97 -6.29 -4.69 -12.83
CA ASP A 97 -6.04 -5.75 -13.80
C ASP A 97 -4.55 -6.08 -13.80
N VAL A 98 -4.18 -7.15 -13.08
CA VAL A 98 -2.78 -7.61 -12.95
C VAL A 98 -2.33 -8.42 -14.18
N LEU A 99 -2.97 -8.23 -15.33
CA LEU A 99 -2.58 -8.85 -16.59
C LEU A 99 -1.09 -8.63 -16.83
N ASN A 100 -0.34 -9.72 -16.72
CA ASN A 100 1.10 -9.88 -16.94
C ASN A 100 2.04 -9.70 -15.73
N GLY A 101 1.54 -9.61 -14.49
CA GLY A 101 2.37 -9.79 -13.29
C GLY A 101 3.46 -8.71 -13.06
N GLY A 102 3.40 -7.61 -13.80
CA GLY A 102 4.30 -6.46 -13.68
C GLY A 102 3.64 -5.27 -13.02
N VAL A 103 2.74 -5.48 -12.04
CA VAL A 103 2.08 -4.40 -11.30
C VAL A 103 2.41 -4.54 -9.82
N PHE A 104 2.84 -3.44 -9.22
CA PHE A 104 3.15 -3.34 -7.80
C PHE A 104 2.40 -2.18 -7.15
N PHE A 105 2.25 -2.27 -5.84
CA PHE A 105 1.50 -1.32 -5.03
C PHE A 105 2.38 -0.81 -3.89
N ALA A 106 2.45 0.51 -3.73
CA ALA A 106 3.00 1.12 -2.54
C ALA A 106 1.85 1.62 -1.66
N LEU A 107 1.80 1.18 -0.40
CA LEU A 107 0.73 1.55 0.53
C LEU A 107 1.11 2.81 1.31
N VAL A 108 0.14 3.68 1.54
CA VAL A 108 0.29 4.89 2.38
C VAL A 108 -0.49 4.67 3.69
N PRO A 109 0.18 4.27 4.78
CA PRO A 109 -0.45 4.09 6.09
C PRO A 109 -0.63 5.44 6.81
N ARG A 110 -1.56 5.49 7.75
CA ARG A 110 -1.72 6.62 8.68
C ARG A 110 -0.80 6.40 9.89
N VAL A 111 0.20 7.25 10.02
CA VAL A 111 1.07 7.39 11.20
C VAL A 111 0.53 8.39 12.22
#